data_AF-A0A4Q6CG63-F1
#
_entry.id   AF-A0A4Q6CG63-F1
#
_cell.length_a   1.000
_cell.length_b   1.000
_cell.length_c   1.000
_cell.angle_alpha   90.00
_cell.angle_beta   90.00
_cell.angle_gamma   90.00
#
_symmetry.space_group_name_H-M   'P 1'
#
loop_
_entity.id
_entity.type
_entity.pdbx_description
1 polymer ?
#
loop_
_entity_poly.entity_id
_entity_poly.type
_entity_poly.pdbx_seq_one_letter_code
_entity_poly.pdbx_strand_id
1 'polypeptide(L)'
;MGLWRKSGWVSQGLSDTKLKEGDLLVLWGPQDRLEELTKHNGFLVFMRFVAKAKIRSKMGLSAAIMLASIVAAATAIVPPHIAFLTGALAMVLTRCVSVSQAYESIETKIYVMIAGVIPLGIAMEKTGVDKLCAQFITTYTQGWPALALLLVFFWFAALLTQILSDAATTVLLAPIALAFAKTASVSPTAAVVTTTMGAVAAFLTPIGHHGNLLILTPGGYKFSDFMKIGLPLTVLLSLVTAYLSLLVWPIQS
;
A
#
# COMPACT_ATOMS: atom_id res chain seq x y z
N MET A 1 20.54 -27.86 -6.99
CA MET A 1 19.34 -28.22 -7.77
C MET A 1 18.39 -28.97 -6.84
N GLY A 2 17.07 -28.82 -7.04
CA GLY A 2 16.06 -29.56 -6.27
C GLY A 2 15.05 -30.22 -7.20
N LEU A 3 14.57 -31.40 -6.84
CA LEU A 3 13.50 -32.11 -7.55
C LEU A 3 12.28 -32.20 -6.64
N TRP A 4 11.17 -31.64 -7.08
CA TRP A 4 9.87 -31.80 -6.43
C TRP A 4 8.98 -32.71 -7.26
N ARG A 5 8.40 -33.71 -6.62
CA ARG A 5 7.42 -34.65 -7.20
C ARG A 5 6.15 -34.60 -6.35
N LYS A 6 4.99 -34.98 -6.90
CA LYS A 6 3.70 -35.00 -6.19
C LYS A 6 3.72 -35.65 -4.78
N SER A 7 4.70 -36.51 -4.49
CA SER A 7 4.92 -37.17 -3.20
C SER A 7 5.82 -36.41 -2.21
N GLY A 8 6.34 -35.22 -2.57
CA GLY A 8 7.25 -34.42 -1.76
C GLY A 8 8.62 -34.15 -2.42
N TRP A 9 9.54 -33.57 -1.66
CA TRP A 9 10.90 -33.27 -2.09
C TRP A 9 11.77 -34.53 -2.16
N VAL A 10 12.46 -34.74 -3.27
CA VAL A 10 13.41 -35.85 -3.44
C VAL A 10 14.82 -35.33 -3.15
N SER A 11 15.40 -35.76 -2.03
CA SER A 11 16.67 -35.23 -1.51
C SER A 11 17.88 -36.16 -1.70
N GLN A 12 17.68 -37.43 -2.09
CA GLN A 12 18.75 -38.41 -2.25
C GLN A 12 18.91 -38.82 -3.72
N GLY A 13 20.15 -38.92 -4.20
CA GLY A 13 20.47 -39.49 -5.52
C GLY A 13 19.91 -38.68 -6.70
N LEU A 14 19.93 -37.34 -6.64
CA LEU A 14 19.40 -36.49 -7.71
C LEU A 14 20.03 -36.77 -9.09
N SER A 15 21.29 -37.21 -9.11
CA SER A 15 22.02 -37.52 -10.35
C SER A 15 21.53 -38.80 -11.06
N ASP A 16 21.00 -39.77 -10.30
CA ASP A 16 20.60 -41.09 -10.83
C ASP A 16 19.08 -41.23 -10.93
N THR A 17 18.32 -40.20 -10.55
CA THR A 17 16.87 -40.23 -10.56
C THR A 17 16.32 -39.95 -11.96
N LYS A 18 15.64 -40.93 -12.56
CA LYS A 18 14.92 -40.73 -13.83
C LYS A 18 13.79 -39.71 -13.63
N LEU A 19 13.82 -38.65 -14.45
CA LEU A 19 12.78 -37.63 -14.53
C LEU A 19 11.49 -38.25 -15.07
N LYS A 20 10.36 -37.89 -14.45
CA LYS A 20 9.02 -38.28 -14.88
C LYS A 20 8.21 -37.03 -15.26
N GLU A 21 7.19 -37.23 -16.09
CA GLU A 21 6.26 -36.15 -16.43
C GLU A 21 5.62 -35.55 -15.18
N GLY A 22 5.64 -34.21 -15.08
CA GLY A 22 5.13 -33.47 -13.93
C GLY A 22 6.13 -33.24 -12.79
N ASP A 23 7.40 -33.66 -12.93
CA ASP A 23 8.46 -33.29 -11.99
C ASP A 23 8.84 -31.81 -12.14
N LEU A 24 8.99 -31.11 -11.01
CA LEU A 24 9.44 -29.72 -10.95
C LEU A 24 10.92 -29.67 -10.57
N LEU A 25 11.73 -29.14 -11.48
CA LEU A 25 13.17 -28.96 -11.30
C LEU A 25 13.49 -27.51 -10.93
N VAL A 26 14.18 -27.33 -9.80
CA VAL A 26 14.76 -26.04 -9.40
C VAL A 26 16.23 -26.04 -9.77
N LEU A 27 16.58 -25.28 -10.80
CA LEU A 27 17.96 -25.12 -11.29
C LEU A 27 18.54 -23.80 -10.78
N TRP A 28 19.77 -23.84 -10.27
CA TRP A 28 20.50 -22.65 -9.84
C TRP A 28 21.85 -22.63 -10.54
N GLY A 29 22.15 -21.54 -11.26
CA GLY A 29 23.37 -21.45 -12.05
C GLY A 29 23.50 -20.12 -12.83
N PRO A 30 24.59 -19.96 -13.60
CA PRO A 30 24.82 -18.79 -14.46
C PRO A 30 23.70 -18.63 -15.49
N GLN A 31 23.29 -17.38 -15.74
CA GLN A 31 22.15 -17.06 -16.61
C GLN A 31 22.31 -17.63 -18.03
N ASP A 32 23.52 -17.54 -18.59
CA ASP A 32 23.84 -17.99 -19.94
C ASP A 32 23.58 -19.50 -20.15
N ARG A 33 23.94 -20.33 -19.15
CA ARG A 33 23.71 -21.78 -19.20
C ARG A 33 22.25 -22.18 -19.00
N LEU A 34 21.50 -21.38 -18.23
CA LEU A 34 20.06 -21.62 -18.05
C LEU A 34 19.26 -21.24 -19.30
N GLU A 35 19.74 -20.24 -20.06
CA GLU A 35 19.14 -19.85 -21.34
C GLU A 35 19.34 -20.91 -22.43
N GLU A 36 20.49 -21.57 -22.48
CA GLU A 36 20.72 -22.72 -23.37
C GLU A 36 19.77 -23.89 -23.07
N LEU A 37 19.54 -24.20 -21.79
CA LEU A 37 18.60 -25.25 -21.37
C LEU A 37 17.15 -24.95 -21.72
N THR A 38 16.79 -23.66 -21.79
CA THR A 38 15.43 -23.22 -22.19
C THR A 38 15.17 -23.44 -23.68
N LYS A 39 16.22 -23.59 -24.50
CA LYS A 39 16.10 -23.84 -25.94
C LYS A 39 15.92 -25.33 -26.28
N HIS A 40 16.08 -26.24 -25.33
CA HIS A 40 15.84 -27.66 -25.54
C HIS A 40 14.35 -28.00 -25.36
N ASN A 41 13.76 -28.65 -26.36
CA ASN A 41 12.33 -29.06 -26.41
C ASN A 41 11.88 -30.01 -25.27
N GLY A 42 12.78 -30.47 -24.40
CA GLY A 42 12.49 -31.35 -23.27
C GLY A 42 12.19 -30.64 -21.95
N PHE A 43 12.35 -29.31 -21.88
CA PHE A 43 12.14 -28.54 -20.64
C PHE A 43 11.16 -27.41 -20.87
N LEU A 44 10.12 -27.34 -20.02
CA LEU A 44 9.18 -26.23 -20.00
C LEU A 44 9.47 -25.34 -18.78
N VAL A 45 9.95 -24.12 -19.03
CA VAL A 45 10.30 -23.18 -17.97
C VAL A 45 9.02 -22.58 -17.39
N PHE A 46 8.61 -23.06 -16.21
CA PHE A 46 7.43 -22.58 -15.51
C PHE A 46 7.60 -21.20 -14.87
N MET A 47 8.77 -20.90 -14.28
CA MET A 47 9.06 -19.61 -13.64
C MET A 47 10.55 -19.26 -13.73
N ARG A 48 10.85 -18.04 -14.22
CA ARG A 48 12.18 -17.44 -14.19
C ARG A 48 12.31 -16.55 -12.95
N PHE A 49 13.01 -17.02 -11.92
CA PHE A 49 13.42 -16.16 -10.80
C PHE A 49 14.64 -15.34 -11.22
N VAL A 50 14.41 -14.20 -11.87
CA VAL A 50 15.47 -13.22 -12.12
C VAL A 50 15.75 -12.50 -10.80
N ALA A 51 16.64 -13.04 -9.99
CA ALA A 51 17.20 -12.29 -8.87
C ALA A 51 18.03 -11.14 -9.46
N LYS A 52 17.42 -9.96 -9.64
CA LYS A 52 18.16 -8.73 -9.98
C LYS A 52 19.22 -8.52 -8.90
N ALA A 53 20.49 -8.73 -9.22
CA ALA A 53 21.59 -8.51 -8.30
C ALA A 53 21.54 -7.06 -7.81
N LYS A 54 21.26 -6.85 -6.52
CA LYS A 54 21.33 -5.51 -5.92
C LYS A 54 22.79 -5.05 -5.95
N ILE A 55 23.06 -3.95 -6.63
CA ILE A 55 24.39 -3.32 -6.69
C ILE A 55 24.74 -2.83 -5.27
N ARG A 56 25.45 -3.65 -4.48
CA ARG A 56 25.78 -3.32 -3.08
C ARG A 56 26.73 -2.13 -2.94
N SER A 57 27.52 -1.82 -3.96
CA SER A 57 28.55 -0.77 -3.90
C SER A 57 27.98 0.64 -3.71
N LYS A 58 26.72 0.88 -4.07
CA LYS A 58 26.08 2.21 -3.98
C LYS A 58 25.06 2.33 -2.86
N MET A 59 24.96 1.31 -1.99
CA MET A 59 23.98 1.30 -0.90
C MET A 59 24.19 2.46 0.08
N GLY A 60 25.44 2.74 0.48
CA GLY A 60 25.74 3.82 1.41
C GLY A 60 25.37 5.20 0.86
N LEU A 61 25.71 5.47 -0.41
CA LEU A 61 25.38 6.74 -1.07
C LEU A 61 23.86 6.92 -1.24
N SER A 62 23.17 5.86 -1.67
CA SER A 62 21.69 5.89 -1.81
C SER A 62 21.00 6.13 -0.46
N ALA A 63 21.46 5.47 0.60
CA ALA A 63 20.93 5.68 1.95
C ALA A 63 21.19 7.11 2.44
N ALA A 64 22.38 7.66 2.19
CA ALA A 64 22.72 9.03 2.56
C ALA A 64 21.83 10.06 1.83
N ILE A 65 21.60 9.90 0.53
CA ILE A 65 20.72 10.79 -0.25
C ILE A 65 19.28 10.70 0.27
N MET A 66 18.78 9.49 0.54
CA MET A 66 17.44 9.28 1.07
C MET A 66 17.28 9.94 2.44
N LEU A 67 18.25 9.75 3.34
CA LEU A 67 18.23 10.30 4.68
C LEU A 67 18.34 11.83 4.65
N ALA A 68 19.20 12.39 3.81
CA ALA A 68 19.29 13.84 3.60
C ALA A 68 17.97 14.43 3.08
N SER A 69 17.30 13.76 2.15
CA SER A 69 16.00 14.20 1.61
C SER A 69 14.91 14.18 2.67
N ILE A 70 14.87 13.14 3.51
CA ILE A 70 13.92 13.03 4.62
C ILE A 70 14.18 14.13 5.66
N VAL A 71 15.43 14.36 6.05
CA VAL A 71 15.79 15.42 7.02
C VAL A 71 15.44 16.80 6.47
N ALA A 72 15.72 17.07 5.20
CA ALA A 72 15.36 18.33 4.56
C ALA A 72 13.84 18.56 4.53
N ALA A 73 13.05 17.53 4.25
CA ALA A 73 11.59 17.61 4.27
C ALA A 73 11.04 17.76 5.70
N ALA A 74 11.61 17.04 6.67
CA ALA A 74 11.16 17.04 8.07
C ALA A 74 11.48 18.34 8.82
N THR A 75 12.59 18.99 8.48
CA THR A 75 12.99 20.29 9.07
C THR A 75 12.23 21.47 8.47
N ALA A 76 11.38 21.24 7.46
CA ALA A 76 10.62 22.25 6.74
C ALA A 76 11.46 23.41 6.15
N ILE A 77 12.79 23.23 6.02
CA ILE A 77 13.69 24.21 5.40
C ILE A 77 13.32 24.41 3.92
N VAL A 78 12.90 23.33 3.27
CA VAL A 78 12.47 23.32 1.87
C VAL A 78 11.13 22.57 1.80
N PRO A 79 10.18 22.99 0.94
CA PRO A 79 8.96 22.25 0.72
C PRO A 79 9.22 20.75 0.40
N PRO A 80 8.45 19.80 0.96
CA PRO A 80 8.71 18.37 0.81
C PRO A 80 8.80 17.92 -0.65
N HIS A 81 7.98 18.49 -1.54
CA HIS A 81 8.00 18.15 -2.96
C HIS A 81 9.36 18.49 -3.60
N ILE A 82 9.97 19.62 -3.26
CA ILE A 82 11.31 19.99 -3.75
C ILE A 82 12.37 19.06 -3.14
N ALA A 83 12.31 18.85 -1.83
CA ALA A 83 13.28 17.98 -1.13
C ALA A 83 13.32 16.58 -1.75
N PHE A 84 12.17 15.93 -1.93
CA PHE A 84 12.12 14.60 -2.54
C PHE A 84 12.46 14.60 -4.03
N LEU A 85 12.06 15.62 -4.81
CA LEU A 85 12.45 15.73 -6.22
C LEU A 85 13.97 15.87 -6.37
N THR A 86 14.62 16.71 -5.55
CA THR A 86 16.07 16.85 -5.57
C THR A 86 16.79 15.56 -5.16
N GLY A 87 16.27 14.83 -4.16
CA GLY A 87 16.78 13.52 -3.78
C GLY A 87 16.67 12.48 -4.89
N ALA A 88 15.52 12.42 -5.57
CA ALA A 88 15.31 11.55 -6.71
C ALA A 88 16.26 11.88 -7.86
N LEU A 89 16.43 13.17 -8.19
CA LEU A 89 17.38 13.63 -9.20
C LEU A 89 18.82 13.24 -8.83
N ALA A 90 19.22 13.45 -7.56
CA ALA A 90 20.54 13.06 -7.07
C ALA A 90 20.77 11.54 -7.18
N MET A 91 19.77 10.71 -6.91
CA MET A 91 19.84 9.25 -7.08
C MET A 91 20.06 8.83 -8.53
N VAL A 92 19.47 9.55 -9.49
CA VAL A 92 19.66 9.31 -10.92
C VAL A 92 21.04 9.79 -11.38
N LEU A 93 21.46 11.00 -10.98
CA LEU A 93 22.76 11.58 -11.33
C LEU A 93 23.94 10.75 -10.79
N THR A 94 23.83 10.25 -9.56
CA THR A 94 24.82 9.35 -8.95
C THR A 94 24.75 7.91 -9.50
N ARG A 95 23.81 7.64 -10.42
CA ARG A 95 23.51 6.32 -11.00
C ARG A 95 23.28 5.27 -9.91
N CYS A 96 22.68 5.66 -8.79
CA CYS A 96 22.16 4.74 -7.78
C CYS A 96 20.91 4.04 -8.31
N VAL A 97 20.10 4.78 -9.09
CA VAL A 97 18.92 4.29 -9.79
C VAL A 97 19.06 4.67 -11.27
N SER A 98 18.72 3.74 -12.17
CA SER A 98 18.68 4.04 -13.61
C SER A 98 17.43 4.84 -13.97
N VAL A 99 17.49 5.61 -15.06
CA VAL A 99 16.35 6.42 -15.53
C VAL A 99 15.11 5.54 -15.76
N SER A 100 15.27 4.35 -16.34
CA SER A 100 14.17 3.39 -16.54
C SER A 100 13.56 2.92 -15.22
N GLN A 101 14.37 2.55 -14.22
CA GLN A 101 13.89 2.19 -12.89
C GLN A 101 13.16 3.34 -12.19
N ALA A 102 13.63 4.57 -12.37
CA ALA A 102 12.96 5.76 -11.83
C ALA A 102 11.56 5.92 -12.45
N TYR A 103 11.43 5.77 -13.77
CA TYR A 103 10.11 5.80 -14.43
C TYR A 103 9.22 4.61 -14.05
N GLU A 104 9.77 3.40 -13.93
CA GLU A 104 9.04 2.21 -13.47
C GLU A 104 8.52 2.37 -12.03
N SER A 105 9.17 3.19 -11.20
CA SER A 105 8.74 3.45 -9.83
C SER A 105 7.55 4.43 -9.71
N ILE A 106 7.15 5.07 -10.81
CA ILE A 106 6.03 6.01 -10.81
C ILE A 106 4.71 5.23 -10.90
N GLU A 107 3.92 5.30 -9.84
CA GLU A 107 2.58 4.71 -9.81
C GLU A 107 1.56 5.60 -10.55
N THR A 108 1.43 5.42 -11.87
CA THR A 108 0.49 6.17 -12.71
C THR A 108 -0.95 6.14 -12.18
N LYS A 109 -1.36 5.03 -11.53
CA LYS A 109 -2.68 4.88 -10.92
C LYS A 109 -2.99 5.98 -9.90
N ILE A 110 -2.03 6.40 -9.08
CA ILE A 110 -2.22 7.46 -8.08
C ILE A 110 -2.48 8.81 -8.76
N TYR A 111 -1.70 9.15 -9.79
CA TYR A 111 -1.88 10.40 -10.53
C TYR A 111 -3.23 10.47 -11.24
N VAL A 112 -3.63 9.37 -11.90
CA VAL A 112 -4.96 9.26 -12.55
C VAL A 112 -6.08 9.42 -11.52
N MET A 113 -5.92 8.82 -10.35
CA MET A 113 -6.89 8.93 -9.26
C MET A 113 -7.00 10.36 -8.70
N ILE A 114 -5.88 11.04 -8.44
CA ILE A 114 -5.88 12.45 -8.01
C ILE A 114 -6.53 13.33 -9.08
N ALA A 115 -6.18 13.12 -10.35
CA ALA A 115 -6.76 13.85 -11.48
C ALA A 115 -8.28 13.63 -11.63
N GLY A 116 -8.81 12.48 -11.21
CA GLY A 116 -10.25 12.21 -11.20
C GLY A 116 -10.99 12.81 -10.00
N VAL A 117 -10.36 12.83 -8.82
CA VAL A 117 -11.00 13.30 -7.59
C VAL A 117 -11.15 14.81 -7.52
N ILE A 118 -10.20 15.57 -8.06
CA ILE A 118 -10.29 17.03 -8.06
C ILE A 118 -11.56 17.51 -8.79
N PRO A 119 -11.84 17.08 -10.05
CA PRO A 119 -13.09 17.41 -10.73
C PRO A 119 -14.33 16.87 -10.03
N LEU A 120 -14.27 15.65 -9.47
CA LEU A 120 -15.40 15.06 -8.74
C LEU A 120 -15.79 15.90 -7.52
N GLY A 121 -14.81 16.32 -6.72
CA GLY A 121 -15.04 17.21 -5.57
C GLY A 121 -15.67 18.54 -5.98
N ILE A 122 -15.16 19.15 -7.06
CA ILE A 122 -15.71 20.40 -7.62
C ILE A 122 -17.15 20.17 -8.14
N ALA A 123 -17.42 19.04 -8.79
CA ALA A 123 -18.76 18.71 -9.29
C ALA A 123 -19.74 18.49 -8.13
N MET A 124 -19.33 17.83 -7.04
CA MET A 124 -20.15 17.67 -5.84
C MET A 124 -20.50 19.01 -5.20
N GLU A 125 -19.53 19.92 -5.08
CA GLU A 125 -19.76 21.28 -4.56
C GLU A 125 -20.72 22.08 -5.45
N LYS A 126 -20.55 22.02 -6.78
CA LYS A 126 -21.42 22.72 -7.73
C LYS A 126 -22.84 22.17 -7.78
N THR A 127 -23.00 20.86 -7.64
CA THR A 127 -24.32 20.19 -7.69
C THR A 127 -25.06 20.25 -6.36
N GLY A 128 -24.40 20.67 -5.28
CA GLY A 128 -24.97 20.67 -3.92
C GLY A 128 -25.12 19.28 -3.33
N VAL A 129 -24.52 18.25 -3.95
CA VAL A 129 -24.53 16.87 -3.46
C VAL A 129 -23.77 16.79 -2.13
N ASP A 130 -22.73 17.60 -1.96
CA ASP A 130 -22.02 17.77 -0.70
C ASP A 130 -22.97 18.15 0.46
N LYS A 131 -23.89 19.10 0.21
CA LYS A 131 -24.90 19.54 1.18
C LYS A 131 -25.95 18.47 1.46
N LEU A 132 -26.39 17.73 0.43
CA LEU A 132 -27.33 16.61 0.61
C LEU A 132 -26.72 15.49 1.45
N CYS A 133 -25.50 15.04 1.12
CA CYS A 133 -24.79 14.02 1.90
C CYS A 133 -24.58 14.47 3.35
N ALA A 134 -24.18 15.74 3.54
CA ALA A 134 -24.06 16.33 4.85
C ALA A 134 -25.38 16.34 5.62
N GLN A 135 -26.48 16.76 5.02
CA GLN A 135 -27.80 16.75 5.65
C GLN A 135 -28.25 15.35 6.03
N PHE A 136 -28.05 14.37 5.14
CA PHE A 136 -28.33 12.96 5.45
C PHE A 136 -27.54 12.50 6.67
N ILE A 137 -26.22 12.72 6.71
CA ILE A 137 -25.40 12.24 7.82
C ILE A 137 -25.73 13.00 9.11
N THR A 138 -25.87 14.33 9.05
CA THR A 138 -26.21 15.17 10.22
C THR A 138 -27.58 14.83 10.80
N THR A 139 -28.56 14.44 9.97
CA THR A 139 -29.88 13.99 10.46
C THR A 139 -29.77 12.77 11.38
N TYR A 140 -28.88 11.82 11.08
CA TYR A 140 -28.68 10.61 11.90
C TYR A 140 -27.63 10.78 13.00
N THR A 141 -26.81 11.84 12.93
CA THR A 141 -25.68 12.06 13.83
C THR A 141 -25.80 13.33 14.67
N GLN A 142 -26.95 14.01 14.61
CA GLN A 142 -27.23 15.17 15.46
C GLN A 142 -27.06 14.80 16.94
N GLY A 143 -26.26 15.60 17.64
CA GLY A 143 -25.93 15.37 19.06
C GLY A 143 -24.83 14.33 19.32
N TRP A 144 -24.27 13.71 18.28
CA TRP A 144 -23.14 12.79 18.46
C TRP A 144 -21.86 13.58 18.79
N PRO A 145 -21.01 13.06 19.70
CA PRO A 145 -19.71 13.66 19.94
C PRO A 145 -18.83 13.52 18.68
N ALA A 146 -17.99 14.51 18.41
CA ALA A 146 -17.08 14.51 17.26
C ALA A 146 -16.21 13.24 17.18
N LEU A 147 -15.86 12.66 18.33
CA LEU A 147 -15.16 11.39 18.41
C LEU A 147 -15.94 10.25 17.74
N ALA A 148 -17.25 10.15 17.99
CA ALA A 148 -18.08 9.09 17.39
C ALA A 148 -18.18 9.26 15.87
N LEU A 149 -18.27 10.50 15.38
CA LEU A 149 -18.24 10.80 13.95
C LEU A 149 -16.94 10.31 13.31
N LEU A 150 -15.79 10.67 13.90
CA LEU A 150 -14.47 10.26 13.43
C LEU A 150 -14.31 8.73 13.43
N LEU A 151 -14.84 8.03 14.44
CA LEU A 151 -14.86 6.56 14.47
C LEU A 151 -15.67 5.96 13.32
N VAL A 152 -16.85 6.51 13.01
CA VAL A 152 -17.66 6.04 11.88
C VAL A 152 -16.90 6.20 10.57
N PHE A 153 -16.26 7.35 10.34
CA PHE A 153 -15.45 7.58 9.15
C PHE A 153 -14.25 6.64 9.05
N PHE A 154 -13.57 6.39 10.17
CA PHE A 154 -12.46 5.44 10.23
C PHE A 154 -12.93 4.04 9.83
N TRP A 155 -14.01 3.55 10.44
CA TRP A 155 -14.53 2.21 10.18
C TRP A 155 -15.08 2.07 8.77
N PHE A 156 -15.74 3.10 8.26
CA PHE A 156 -16.21 3.10 6.87
C PHE A 156 -15.05 2.95 5.89
N ALA A 157 -13.95 3.68 6.11
CA ALA A 157 -12.75 3.55 5.30
C ALA A 157 -12.05 2.18 5.49
N ALA A 158 -11.91 1.70 6.73
CA ALA A 158 -11.27 0.43 7.04
C ALA A 158 -12.01 -0.79 6.49
N LEU A 159 -13.34 -0.71 6.37
CA LEU A 159 -14.15 -1.74 5.73
C LEU A 159 -14.07 -1.64 4.20
N LEU A 160 -14.16 -0.44 3.63
CA LEU A 160 -14.11 -0.24 2.18
C LEU A 160 -12.76 -0.66 1.59
N THR A 161 -11.67 -0.43 2.34
CA THR A 161 -10.31 -0.82 1.95
C THR A 161 -10.05 -2.33 1.98
N GLN A 162 -10.97 -3.14 2.52
CA GLN A 162 -10.84 -4.60 2.39
C GLN A 162 -11.07 -5.08 0.94
N ILE A 163 -11.75 -4.27 0.14
CA ILE A 163 -12.15 -4.59 -1.24
C ILE A 163 -11.36 -3.73 -2.24
N LEU A 164 -11.06 -2.48 -1.86
CA LEU A 164 -10.31 -1.52 -2.67
C LEU A 164 -8.87 -1.38 -2.16
N SER A 165 -7.95 -0.93 -3.00
CA SER A 165 -6.60 -0.56 -2.54
C SER A 165 -6.63 0.70 -1.67
N ASP A 166 -5.78 0.80 -0.64
CA ASP A 166 -5.66 1.95 0.28
C ASP A 166 -5.67 3.31 -0.44
N ALA A 167 -4.91 3.42 -1.53
CA ALA A 167 -4.85 4.64 -2.36
C ALA A 167 -6.21 4.97 -3.01
N ALA A 168 -6.93 3.96 -3.50
CA ALA A 168 -8.25 4.15 -4.12
C ALA A 168 -9.31 4.51 -3.09
N THR A 169 -9.29 3.85 -1.94
CA THR A 169 -10.19 4.13 -0.82
C THR A 169 -9.99 5.56 -0.32
N THR A 170 -8.74 5.98 -0.10
CA THR A 170 -8.39 7.34 0.35
C THR A 170 -8.89 8.41 -0.62
N VAL A 171 -8.58 8.22 -1.91
CA VAL A 171 -8.97 9.11 -3.01
C VAL A 171 -10.50 9.26 -3.07
N LEU A 172 -11.24 8.15 -3.01
CA LEU A 172 -12.69 8.15 -3.09
C LEU A 172 -13.34 8.84 -1.87
N LEU A 173 -12.83 8.58 -0.67
CA LEU A 173 -13.43 9.06 0.57
C LEU A 173 -12.99 10.47 0.97
N ALA A 174 -11.83 10.94 0.51
CA ALA A 174 -11.32 12.28 0.81
C ALA A 174 -12.32 13.43 0.53
N PRO A 175 -12.96 13.53 -0.66
CA PRO A 175 -13.92 14.59 -0.91
C PRO A 175 -15.17 14.48 -0.02
N ILE A 176 -15.60 13.26 0.31
CA ILE A 176 -16.75 13.01 1.18
C ILE A 176 -16.44 13.44 2.61
N ALA A 177 -15.26 13.10 3.13
CA ALA A 177 -14.79 13.51 4.45
C ALA A 177 -14.65 15.04 4.56
N LEU A 178 -14.12 15.70 3.52
CA LEU A 178 -14.04 17.17 3.45
C LEU A 178 -15.41 17.84 3.45
N ALA A 179 -16.34 17.35 2.62
CA ALA A 179 -17.70 17.85 2.56
C ALA A 179 -18.41 17.72 3.91
N PHE A 180 -18.28 16.56 4.56
CA PHE A 180 -18.88 16.29 5.86
C PHE A 180 -18.32 17.20 6.96
N ALA A 181 -16.99 17.38 7.00
CA ALA A 181 -16.33 18.19 8.02
C ALA A 181 -16.86 19.63 8.05
N LYS A 182 -17.12 20.22 6.88
CA LYS A 182 -17.70 21.57 6.74
C LYS A 182 -19.06 21.71 7.44
N THR A 183 -19.84 20.63 7.53
CA THR A 183 -21.21 20.66 8.05
C THR A 183 -21.37 20.12 9.46
N ALA A 184 -20.46 19.26 9.90
CA ALA A 184 -20.51 18.60 11.21
C ALA A 184 -19.71 19.33 12.30
N SER A 185 -19.23 20.54 12.00
CA SER A 185 -18.33 21.31 12.88
C SER A 185 -17.13 20.48 13.36
N VAL A 186 -16.53 19.72 12.45
CA VAL A 186 -15.28 18.99 12.70
C VAL A 186 -14.21 19.59 11.80
N SER A 187 -12.95 19.64 12.26
CA SER A 187 -11.84 20.11 11.43
C SER A 187 -11.75 19.28 10.13
N PRO A 188 -11.71 19.91 8.94
CA PRO A 188 -11.53 19.22 7.65
C PRO A 188 -10.28 18.34 7.64
N THR A 189 -9.20 18.81 8.27
CA THR A 189 -7.96 18.04 8.38
C THR A 189 -8.14 16.81 9.25
N ALA A 190 -8.83 16.92 10.40
CA ALA A 190 -9.11 15.79 11.28
C ALA A 190 -9.93 14.70 10.58
N ALA A 191 -10.95 15.10 9.82
CA ALA A 191 -11.80 14.16 9.06
C ALA A 191 -10.99 13.42 8.00
N VAL A 192 -10.26 14.15 7.14
CA VAL A 192 -9.46 13.53 6.06
C VAL A 192 -8.36 12.62 6.61
N VAL A 193 -7.63 13.05 7.64
CA VAL A 193 -6.56 12.24 8.23
C VAL A 193 -7.13 10.96 8.86
N THR A 194 -8.24 11.07 9.58
CA THR A 194 -8.89 9.90 10.21
C THR A 194 -9.39 8.91 9.16
N THR A 195 -10.05 9.39 8.11
CA THR A 195 -10.51 8.55 6.99
C THR A 195 -9.34 7.92 6.25
N THR A 196 -8.26 8.66 6.01
CA THR A 196 -7.05 8.14 5.34
C THR A 196 -6.40 7.05 6.20
N MET A 197 -6.31 7.24 7.51
CA MET A 197 -5.75 6.22 8.40
C MET A 197 -6.62 4.97 8.44
N GLY A 198 -7.96 5.12 8.39
CA GLY A 198 -8.88 4.00 8.21
C GLY A 198 -8.65 3.27 6.89
N ALA A 199 -8.43 4.00 5.80
CA ALA A 199 -8.13 3.40 4.49
C ALA A 199 -6.82 2.61 4.46
N VAL A 200 -5.85 2.92 5.32
CA VAL A 200 -4.58 2.16 5.44
C VAL A 200 -4.72 0.98 6.43
N ALA A 201 -5.79 0.94 7.23
CA ALA A 201 -6.03 -0.10 8.24
C ALA A 201 -6.57 -1.42 7.64
N ALA A 202 -5.86 -1.98 6.66
CA ALA A 202 -6.22 -3.19 5.93
C ALA A 202 -5.90 -4.50 6.69
N PHE A 203 -6.27 -4.59 7.98
CA PHE A 203 -5.88 -5.72 8.85
C PHE A 203 -6.93 -6.81 8.99
N LEU A 204 -8.19 -6.52 8.66
CA LEU A 204 -9.32 -7.42 8.92
C LEU A 204 -9.33 -8.65 8.02
N THR A 205 -8.86 -8.50 6.78
CA THR A 205 -8.81 -9.57 5.80
C THR A 205 -7.42 -9.68 5.15
N PRO A 206 -7.02 -10.90 4.75
CA PRO A 206 -5.79 -11.07 3.98
C PRO A 206 -5.88 -10.43 2.59
N ILE A 207 -7.09 -10.20 2.05
CA ILE A 207 -7.30 -9.61 0.72
C ILE A 207 -7.02 -8.10 0.72
N GLY A 208 -7.21 -7.43 1.86
CA GLY A 208 -7.10 -5.97 1.97
C GLY A 208 -5.73 -5.40 1.60
N HIS A 209 -4.64 -6.18 1.75
CA HIS A 209 -3.31 -5.73 1.34
C HIS A 209 -2.46 -6.85 0.74
N HIS A 210 -1.77 -6.58 -0.36
CA HIS A 210 -0.96 -7.57 -1.09
C HIS A 210 0.08 -8.25 -0.20
N GLY A 211 0.68 -7.51 0.75
CA GLY A 211 1.63 -8.07 1.73
C GLY A 211 1.02 -9.14 2.63
N ASN A 212 -0.26 -9.03 2.98
CA ASN A 212 -0.96 -10.01 3.81
C ASN A 212 -1.17 -11.34 3.08
N LEU A 213 -1.40 -11.29 1.76
CA LEU A 213 -1.47 -12.48 0.90
C LEU A 213 -0.12 -13.17 0.77
N LEU A 214 0.98 -12.41 0.68
CA LEU A 214 2.33 -12.97 0.54
C LEU A 214 2.75 -13.82 1.75
N ILE A 215 2.28 -13.48 2.94
CA ILE A 215 2.58 -14.23 4.17
C ILE A 215 1.56 -15.32 4.50
N LEU A 216 0.37 -15.28 3.89
CA LEU A 216 -0.74 -16.20 4.21
C LEU A 216 -0.32 -17.66 4.05
N THR A 217 0.26 -18.01 2.90
CA THR A 217 0.67 -19.39 2.60
C THR A 217 1.98 -19.79 3.30
N PRO A 218 3.08 -19.02 3.21
CA PRO A 218 4.35 -19.41 3.83
C PRO A 218 4.33 -19.34 5.36
N GLY A 219 3.52 -18.44 5.94
CA GLY A 219 3.36 -18.29 7.38
C GLY A 219 2.35 -19.25 8.00
N GLY A 220 1.63 -20.04 7.19
CA GLY A 220 0.62 -20.98 7.69
C GLY A 220 -0.60 -20.33 8.33
N TYR A 221 -0.86 -19.04 8.02
CA TYR A 221 -1.98 -18.29 8.58
C TYR A 221 -3.30 -18.69 7.93
N LYS A 222 -4.37 -18.73 8.71
CA LYS A 222 -5.75 -18.89 8.22
C LYS A 222 -6.42 -17.53 8.08
N PHE A 223 -7.43 -17.44 7.23
CA PHE A 223 -8.24 -16.22 7.08
C PHE A 223 -8.83 -15.74 8.42
N SER A 224 -9.22 -16.67 9.29
CA SER A 224 -9.76 -16.34 10.61
C SER A 224 -8.72 -15.74 11.57
N ASP A 225 -7.42 -15.96 11.36
CA ASP A 225 -6.37 -15.37 12.19
C ASP A 225 -6.25 -13.87 11.95
N PHE A 226 -6.43 -13.42 10.70
CA PHE A 226 -6.50 -12.00 10.34
C PHE A 226 -7.66 -11.30 11.05
N MET A 227 -8.84 -11.89 11.06
CA MET A 227 -9.97 -11.25 11.71
C MET A 227 -9.85 -11.26 13.25
N LYS A 228 -9.30 -12.33 13.84
CA LYS A 228 -9.08 -12.42 15.30
C LYS A 228 -8.07 -11.41 15.83
N ILE A 229 -6.99 -11.15 15.09
CA ILE A 229 -5.92 -10.24 15.51
C ILE A 229 -6.15 -8.84 14.97
N GLY A 230 -6.59 -8.75 13.71
CA GLY A 230 -6.84 -7.50 13.00
C GLY A 230 -8.01 -6.71 13.57
N LEU A 231 -9.08 -7.36 14.06
CA LEU A 231 -10.22 -6.64 14.64
C LEU A 231 -9.82 -5.87 15.92
N PRO A 232 -9.19 -6.49 16.94
CA PRO A 232 -8.68 -5.75 18.11
C PRO A 232 -7.71 -4.61 17.73
N LEU A 233 -6.81 -4.87 16.76
CA LEU A 233 -5.85 -3.86 16.31
C LEU A 233 -6.55 -2.68 15.61
N THR A 234 -7.54 -2.96 14.77
CA THR A 234 -8.33 -1.94 14.06
C THR A 234 -9.16 -1.12 15.04
N VAL A 235 -9.74 -1.75 16.06
CA VAL A 235 -10.43 -1.04 17.15
C VAL A 235 -9.48 -0.09 17.86
N LEU A 236 -8.30 -0.58 18.28
CA LEU A 236 -7.30 0.24 18.95
C LEU A 236 -6.84 1.41 18.07
N LEU A 237 -6.54 1.16 16.80
CA LEU A 237 -6.16 2.19 15.85
C LEU A 237 -7.27 3.21 15.63
N SER A 238 -8.54 2.78 15.55
CA SER A 238 -9.67 3.69 15.38
C SER A 238 -9.78 4.65 16.56
N LEU A 239 -9.63 4.16 17.79
CA LEU A 239 -9.69 4.96 19.01
C LEU A 239 -8.52 5.93 19.10
N VAL A 240 -7.29 5.44 18.90
CA VAL A 240 -6.07 6.27 18.96
C VAL A 240 -6.09 7.33 17.88
N THR A 241 -6.46 6.98 16.65
CA THR A 241 -6.54 7.92 15.53
C THR A 241 -7.60 8.97 15.78
N ALA A 242 -8.83 8.58 16.14
CA ALA A 242 -9.91 9.54 16.38
C ALA A 242 -9.56 10.49 17.55
N TYR A 243 -8.95 9.97 18.60
CA TYR A 243 -8.54 10.78 19.76
C TYR A 243 -7.39 11.75 19.42
N LEU A 244 -6.34 11.27 18.75
CA LEU A 244 -5.23 12.12 18.33
C LEU A 244 -5.67 13.19 17.31
N SER A 245 -6.56 12.84 16.39
CA SER A 245 -7.11 13.79 15.43
C SER A 245 -7.82 14.96 16.11
N LEU A 246 -8.55 14.70 17.21
CA LEU A 246 -9.19 15.76 18.00
C LEU A 246 -8.20 16.60 18.80
N LEU A 247 -7.12 16.00 19.29
CA LEU A 247 -6.08 16.73 20.04
C LEU A 247 -5.23 17.62 19.15
N VAL A 248 -4.83 17.12 17.98
CA VAL A 248 -3.95 17.84 17.05
C VAL A 248 -4.73 18.89 16.26
N TRP A 249 -5.97 18.59 15.87
CA TRP A 249 -6.85 19.52 15.17
C TRP A 249 -8.14 19.71 15.96
N PRO A 250 -8.08 20.50 17.05
CA PRO A 250 -9.26 20.80 17.83
C PRO A 250 -10.32 21.46 16.96
N ILE A 251 -11.58 21.21 17.31
CA ILE A 251 -12.75 21.79 16.67
C ILE A 251 -12.62 23.31 16.76
N GLN A 252 -12.34 23.96 15.63
CA GLN A 252 -12.41 25.41 15.55
C GLN A 252 -13.90 25.77 15.47
N SER A 253 -14.41 26.32 16.57
CA SER A 253 -15.76 26.87 16.71
C SER A 253 -16.00 28.03 15.77
#